data_AF-A0AAE6IJL1-F1
#
_entry.id   AF-A0AAE6IJL1-F1
#
_cell.length_a   1.000
_cell.length_b   1.000
_cell.length_c   1.000
_cell.angle_alpha   90.00
_cell.angle_beta   90.00
_cell.angle_gamma   90.00
#
_symmetry.space_group_name_H-M   'P 1'
#
loop_
_entity.id
_entity.type
_entity.pdbx_description
1 polymer ?
#
loop_
_entity_poly.entity_id
_entity_poly.type
_entity_poly.pdbx_seq_one_letter_code
_entity_poly.pdbx_strand_id
1 'polypeptide(L)'
;MIKLTKLEKHSIRRTANPTHTVMADLYIPNFHGDTRQAIAEYVIDTYDLGVLNSVKNSTTRHVLDFTAISGNQITRTTGKIEYID
;
A
#
# COMPACT_ATOMS: atom_id res chain seq x y z
N MET A 1 -11.52 11.03 -7.84
CA MET A 1 -10.08 10.68 -7.84
C MET A 1 -9.75 10.10 -6.47
N ILE A 2 -8.82 9.15 -6.35
CA ILE A 2 -8.41 8.63 -5.04
C ILE A 2 -7.06 9.24 -4.67
N LYS A 3 -6.95 9.78 -3.45
CA LYS A 3 -5.68 10.25 -2.87
C LYS A 3 -5.27 9.31 -1.75
N LEU A 4 -4.04 8.83 -1.82
CA LEU A 4 -3.38 8.09 -0.75
C LEU A 4 -2.45 9.03 0.00
N THR A 5 -2.60 9.07 1.32
CA THR A 5 -1.76 9.87 2.22
C THR A 5 -1.18 9.01 3.33
N LYS A 6 -0.11 9.49 3.97
CA LYS A 6 0.56 8.78 5.08
C LYS A 6 0.94 7.35 4.70
N LEU A 7 1.42 7.18 3.47
CA LEU A 7 1.89 5.88 3.01
C LEU A 7 3.18 5.55 3.75
N GLU A 8 3.19 4.39 4.40
CA GLU A 8 4.34 3.87 5.12
C GLU A 8 4.58 2.43 4.71
N LYS A 9 5.83 2.11 4.39
CA LYS A 9 6.27 0.73 4.18
C LYS A 9 7.21 0.30 5.30
N HIS A 10 7.10 -0.96 5.73
CA HIS A 10 8.08 -1.57 6.61
C HIS A 10 8.29 -3.04 6.24
N SER A 11 9.52 -3.49 6.41
CA SER A 11 9.88 -4.89 6.20
C SER A 11 9.30 -5.76 7.31
N ILE A 12 8.62 -6.86 6.93
CA ILE A 12 8.23 -7.92 7.86
C ILE A 12 9.41 -8.88 8.01
N ARG A 13 10.44 -8.44 8.72
CA ARG A 13 11.52 -9.31 9.20
C ARG A 13 11.47 -9.40 10.71
N ARG A 14 12.00 -10.48 11.27
CA ARG A 14 12.18 -10.68 12.72
C ARG A 14 13.35 -9.85 13.26
N THR A 15 13.47 -8.61 12.80
CA THR A 15 14.49 -7.65 13.24
C THR A 15 13.92 -6.84 14.40
N ALA A 16 14.70 -6.66 15.47
CA ALA A 16 14.28 -6.02 16.71
C ALA A 16 13.75 -4.58 16.54
N ASN A 17 14.10 -3.91 15.43
CA ASN A 17 13.62 -2.57 15.07
C ASN A 17 13.18 -2.55 13.59
N PRO A 18 11.88 -2.70 13.28
CA PRO A 18 11.39 -2.54 11.91
C PRO A 18 11.65 -1.11 11.43
N THR A 19 12.29 -0.95 10.28
CA THR A 19 12.46 0.37 9.65
C THR A 19 11.18 0.75 8.93
N HIS A 20 10.55 1.84 9.36
CA HIS A 20 9.44 2.47 8.67
C HIS A 20 9.99 3.48 7.66
N THR A 21 9.55 3.37 6.41
CA THR A 21 9.86 4.35 5.36
C THR A 21 8.57 5.05 4.95
N VAL A 22 8.53 6.35 5.19
CA VAL A 22 7.45 7.21 4.69
C VAL A 22 7.60 7.38 3.19
N MET A 23 6.48 7.23 2.48
CA MET A 23 6.36 7.41 1.05
C MET A 23 5.57 8.68 0.74
N ALA A 24 5.76 9.23 -0.45
CA ALA A 24 5.03 10.41 -0.89
C ALA A 24 3.53 10.12 -1.03
N ASP A 25 2.71 11.16 -0.92
CA ASP A 25 1.29 11.09 -1.28
C ASP A 25 1.15 10.63 -2.73
N LEU A 26 0.14 9.80 -3.01
CA LEU A 26 -0.11 9.26 -4.34
C LEU A 26 -1.55 9.56 -4.79
N TYR A 27 -1.68 9.98 -6.04
CA TYR A 27 -2.98 10.17 -6.69
C TYR A 27 -3.24 9.01 -7.65
N ILE A 28 -4.41 8.37 -7.48
CA ILE A 28 -4.87 7.26 -8.31
C ILE A 28 -6.05 7.75 -9.16
N PRO A 29 -5.95 7.61 -10.49
CA PRO A 29 -7.06 7.93 -11.39
C PRO A 29 -8.29 7.04 -11.14
N ASN A 30 -9.49 7.59 -11.33
CA ASN A 30 -10.75 6.86 -11.12
C ASN A 30 -10.92 5.63 -12.02
N PHE A 31 -10.29 5.60 -13.19
CA PHE A 31 -10.39 4.45 -14.10
C PHE A 31 -9.59 3.23 -13.61
N HIS A 32 -8.75 3.37 -12.58
CA HIS A 32 -7.92 2.28 -12.08
C HIS A 32 -8.68 1.28 -11.21
N GLY A 33 -9.98 1.50 -10.98
CA GLY A 33 -10.85 0.63 -10.19
C GLY A 33 -10.78 0.94 -8.70
N ASP A 34 -11.96 1.07 -8.07
CA ASP A 34 -12.09 1.56 -6.69
C ASP A 34 -11.88 0.46 -5.63
N THR A 35 -11.40 -0.70 -6.05
CA THR A 35 -11.17 -1.84 -5.15
C THR A 35 -9.85 -1.69 -4.42
N ARG A 36 -9.76 -2.17 -3.18
CA ARG A 36 -8.50 -2.16 -2.43
C ARG A 36 -7.38 -2.92 -3.13
N GLN A 37 -7.73 -3.97 -3.86
CA GLN A 37 -6.77 -4.73 -4.63
C GLN A 37 -6.17 -3.89 -5.76
N ALA A 38 -7.00 -3.25 -6.57
CA ALA A 38 -6.53 -2.41 -7.66
C ALA A 38 -5.73 -1.20 -7.16
N ILE A 39 -6.15 -0.60 -6.03
CA ILE A 39 -5.40 0.44 -5.34
C ILE A 39 -4.03 -0.07 -4.88
N ALA A 40 -3.94 -1.27 -4.30
CA ALA A 40 -2.69 -1.85 -3.84
C ALA A 40 -1.75 -2.19 -5.01
N GLU A 41 -2.27 -2.76 -6.09
CA GLU A 41 -1.53 -3.04 -7.32
C GLU A 41 -0.93 -1.75 -7.90
N TYR A 42 -1.73 -0.67 -7.98
CA TYR A 42 -1.23 0.62 -8.45
C TYR A 42 -0.10 1.19 -7.57
N VAL A 43 -0.21 1.06 -6.24
CA VAL A 43 0.87 1.49 -5.32
C VAL A 43 2.13 0.66 -5.53
N ILE A 44 1.98 -0.65 -5.74
CA ILE A 44 3.11 -1.56 -5.99
C ILE A 44 3.82 -1.17 -7.29
N ASP A 45 3.08 -0.94 -8.37
CA ASP A 45 3.63 -0.56 -9.67
C ASP A 45 4.30 0.82 -9.61
N THR A 46 3.70 1.78 -8.91
CA THR A 46 4.23 3.13 -8.77
C THR A 46 5.57 3.16 -8.02
N TYR A 47 5.73 2.32 -7.00
CA TYR A 47 6.88 2.34 -6.10
C TYR A 47 7.82 1.14 -6.25
N ASP A 48 7.61 0.30 -7.26
CA ASP A 48 8.36 -0.93 -7.53
C ASP A 48 8.53 -1.80 -6.26
N LEU A 49 7.39 -2.12 -5.62
CA LEU A 49 7.38 -2.85 -4.34
C LEU A 49 7.43 -4.38 -4.50
N GLY A 50 7.52 -4.88 -5.73
CA GLY A 50 7.50 -6.31 -6.06
C GLY A 50 6.12 -6.80 -6.49
N VAL A 51 5.67 -7.93 -5.95
CA VAL A 51 4.40 -8.57 -6.32
C VAL A 51 3.42 -8.55 -5.15
N LEU A 52 2.15 -8.26 -5.43
CA LEU A 52 1.10 -8.29 -4.41
C LEU A 52 0.99 -9.68 -3.78
N ASN A 53 1.06 -9.74 -2.44
CA ASN A 53 0.94 -10.98 -1.69
C ASN A 53 -0.41 -11.11 -0.99
N SER A 54 -0.86 -10.05 -0.31
CA SER A 54 -2.20 -10.03 0.30
C SER A 54 -2.69 -8.62 0.56
N VAL A 55 -4.02 -8.45 0.54
CA VAL A 55 -4.70 -7.20 0.90
C VAL A 55 -5.58 -7.47 2.11
N LYS A 56 -5.46 -6.64 3.15
CA LYS A 56 -6.25 -6.78 4.36
C LYS A 56 -7.63 -6.16 4.15
N ASN A 57 -8.64 -7.02 4.08
CA ASN A 57 -10.04 -6.60 3.89
C ASN A 57 -10.73 -6.16 5.19
N SER A 58 -10.19 -6.54 6.36
CA SER A 58 -10.78 -6.19 7.68
C SER A 58 -10.45 -4.78 8.18
N THR A 59 -9.72 -3.96 7.42
CA THR A 59 -9.47 -2.56 7.80
C THR A 59 -10.69 -1.67 7.53
N THR A 60 -10.73 -0.49 8.15
CA THR A 60 -11.74 0.54 7.85
C THR A 60 -11.66 0.99 6.39
N ARG A 61 -12.79 1.42 5.80
CA ARG A 61 -12.89 1.79 4.37
C ARG A 61 -11.82 2.79 3.91
N HIS A 62 -11.34 3.64 4.81
CA HIS A 62 -10.34 4.67 4.56
C HIS A 62 -8.89 4.25 4.83
N VAL A 63 -8.63 2.95 5.01
CA VAL A 63 -7.28 2.43 5.26
C VAL A 63 -6.94 1.36 4.23
N LEU A 64 -5.83 1.59 3.54
CA LEU A 64 -5.15 0.61 2.72
C LEU A 64 -4.11 -0.12 3.59
N ASP A 65 -4.10 -1.44 3.55
CA ASP A 65 -3.15 -2.28 4.27
C ASP A 65 -2.92 -3.54 3.45
N PHE A 66 -1.72 -3.70 2.91
CA PHE A 66 -1.36 -4.83 2.06
C PHE A 66 0.07 -5.26 2.31
N THR A 67 0.40 -6.46 1.82
CA THR A 67 1.76 -6.96 1.79
C THR A 67 2.19 -7.23 0.36
N ALA A 68 3.46 -6.96 0.07
CA ALA A 68 4.12 -7.27 -1.20
C ALA A 68 5.36 -8.12 -0.95
N ILE A 69 5.70 -8.97 -1.92
CA ILE A 69 6.91 -9.80 -1.93
C ILE A 69 7.86 -9.27 -2.99
N SER A 70 9.09 -8.97 -2.58
CA SER A 70 10.20 -8.68 -3.49
C SER A 70 11.38 -9.60 -3.13
N GLY A 71 11.66 -10.56 -4.02
CA GLY A 71 12.59 -11.66 -3.72
C GLY A 71 12.18 -12.44 -2.47
N ASN A 72 13.08 -12.53 -1.48
CA ASN A 72 12.84 -13.22 -0.22
C ASN A 72 12.31 -12.30 0.91
N GLN A 73 11.84 -11.10 0.57
CA GLN A 73 11.41 -10.11 1.55
C GLN A 73 9.92 -9.79 1.40
N ILE A 74 9.20 -9.91 2.51
CA ILE A 74 7.82 -9.44 2.62
C ILE A 74 7.85 -8.03 3.21
N THR A 75 7.19 -7.10 2.53
CA THR A 75 7.00 -5.72 2.99
C THR A 75 5.52 -5.50 3.24
N ARG A 76 5.17 -4.84 4.35
CA ARG A 76 3.82 -4.37 4.61
C ARG A 76 3.75 -2.88 4.32
N THR A 77 2.73 -2.48 3.59
CA THR A 77 2.45 -1.08 3.25
C THR A 77 1.08 -0.71 3.77
N THR A 78 1.02 0.41 4.48
CA THR A 78 -0.22 0.98 5.00
C THR A 78 -0.37 2.42 4.53
N GLY A 79 -1.61 2.86 4.32
CA GLY A 79 -1.90 4.24 3.96
C GLY A 79 -3.35 4.61 4.21
N LYS A 80 -3.64 5.91 4.19
CA LYS A 80 -5.00 6.44 4.28
C LYS A 80 -5.55 6.67 2.88
N ILE A 81 -6.77 6.21 2.64
CA ILE A 81 -7.53 6.43 1.41
C ILE A 81 -8.48 7.61 1.60
N GLU A 82 -8.31 8.64 0.78
CA GLU A 82 -9.19 9.80 0.68
C GLU A 82 -9.84 9.80 -0.71
N TYR A 83 -11.17 9.82 -0.74
CA TYR A 83 -11.93 9.95 -1.98
C TYR A 83 -12.14 11.45 -2.22
N ILE A 84 -11.62 11.93 -3.34
CA ILE A 84 -11.77 13.32 -3.78
C ILE A 84 -12.81 13.31 -4.90
N ASP A 85 -13.86 14.10 -4.75
CA ASP A 85 -14.88 14.31 -5.78
C ASP A 85 -14.29 15.02 -7.02
#